data_AF-A0A2T4GWG8-F1
#
_entry.id   AF-A0A2T4GWG8-F1
#
_cell.length_a   1.000
_cell.length_b   1.000
_cell.length_c   1.000
_cell.angle_alpha   90.00
_cell.angle_beta   90.00
_cell.angle_gamma   90.00
#
_symmetry.space_group_name_H-M   'P 1'
#
loop_
_entity.id
_entity.type
_entity.pdbx_description
1 polymer ?
#
loop_
_entity_poly.entity_id
_entity_poly.type
_entity_poly.pdbx_seq_one_letter_code
_entity_poly.pdbx_strand_id
1 'polypeptide(L)'
;MSNPAAPTTSTSLVLKSFNGRLDLENSPIPSPTPFGSVVVRVLSTPVRPHQRAGFQRKSPLSFKPPYNPGDGGVGRIISVGPDAVALKPGQLVYMNNFVTARDDPNTRVLLGIHDGGGPERDIKLFNLWQGFWRDVAIVPMENVLPLDEKILVHEMGYSYGDLNYIQRLSVAYGGIKAANLQAGDTVIVAPATGHFSGAVVELAAQIGCKVIAISRSASKLEPLTSRFPRVTALELTGDEKKDTEAIRVLAPHGVDAYIDVSPPAATAAPHHLTVSINSLSSFGRVIFLGMMFDIKINYASLMVRNITIKAKFMYTREELASLIKMIEAGVLKLGKEAGHRVVERGYRLNEWEEAVTVAETAVGWGEQVLLYPSPEVTE
;
A
#
# COMPACT_ATOMS: atom_id res chain seq x y z
N MET A 1 3.95 -7.02 37.42
CA MET A 1 4.03 -8.17 36.49
C MET A 1 5.43 -8.13 35.88
N SER A 2 6.18 -9.22 35.97
CA SER A 2 7.53 -9.31 35.40
C SER A 2 7.47 -9.07 33.90
N ASN A 3 8.20 -8.06 33.41
CA ASN A 3 8.34 -7.83 31.97
C ASN A 3 8.93 -9.11 31.37
N PRO A 4 8.28 -9.77 30.38
CA PRO A 4 8.85 -10.98 29.79
C PRO A 4 10.25 -10.67 29.26
N ALA A 5 11.18 -11.61 29.43
CA ALA A 5 12.54 -11.46 28.94
C ALA A 5 12.50 -11.13 27.43
N ALA A 6 13.26 -10.11 27.02
CA ALA A 6 13.33 -9.73 25.62
C ALA A 6 13.80 -10.92 24.77
N PRO A 7 13.18 -11.19 23.61
CA PRO A 7 13.58 -12.30 22.76
C PRO A 7 15.03 -12.12 22.31
N THR A 8 15.80 -13.21 22.34
CA THR A 8 17.21 -13.23 21.89
C THR A 8 17.36 -13.69 20.44
N THR A 9 16.32 -14.31 19.88
CA THR A 9 16.26 -14.78 18.49
C THR A 9 14.95 -14.36 17.83
N SER A 10 14.99 -14.19 16.51
CA SER A 10 13.81 -14.01 15.65
C SER A 10 13.66 -15.19 14.70
N THR A 11 12.45 -15.73 14.60
CA THR A 11 12.04 -16.66 13.53
C THR A 11 11.51 -15.87 12.32
N SER A 12 12.03 -16.18 11.13
CA SER A 12 11.67 -15.51 9.87
C SER A 12 11.50 -16.49 8.71
N LEU A 13 10.68 -16.14 7.73
CA LEU A 13 10.61 -16.84 6.46
C LEU A 13 11.73 -16.35 5.52
N VAL A 14 12.45 -17.29 4.93
CA VAL A 14 13.55 -17.04 4.00
C VAL A 14 13.28 -17.77 2.69
N LEU A 15 13.32 -17.04 1.58
CA LEU A 15 13.37 -17.65 0.24
C LEU A 15 14.85 -17.85 -0.13
N LYS A 16 15.33 -19.09 -0.20
CA LYS A 16 16.73 -19.41 -0.53
C LYS A 16 17.07 -19.32 -2.02
N SER A 17 16.11 -19.68 -2.87
CA SER A 17 16.25 -19.67 -4.32
C SER A 17 14.88 -19.46 -4.97
N PHE A 18 14.88 -18.93 -6.19
CA PHE A 18 13.64 -18.80 -6.96
C PHE A 18 13.01 -20.17 -7.22
N ASN A 19 11.68 -20.22 -7.26
CA ASN A 19 10.88 -21.44 -7.38
C ASN A 19 11.07 -22.44 -6.22
N GLY A 20 11.84 -22.07 -5.19
CA GLY A 20 11.97 -22.83 -3.95
C GLY A 20 10.82 -22.55 -2.99
N ARG A 21 10.78 -23.36 -1.93
CA ARG A 21 9.91 -23.15 -0.77
C ARG A 21 10.52 -22.10 0.16
N LEU A 22 9.70 -21.38 0.94
CA LEU A 22 10.22 -20.59 2.04
C LEU A 22 10.48 -21.49 3.26
N ASP A 23 11.63 -21.31 3.88
CA ASP A 23 12.02 -22.00 5.11
C ASP A 23 11.92 -21.06 6.31
N LEU A 24 11.57 -21.62 7.47
CA LEU A 24 11.64 -20.90 8.74
C LEU A 24 13.07 -20.98 9.27
N GLU A 25 13.67 -19.82 9.53
CA GLU A 25 15.03 -19.72 10.05
C GLU A 25 15.08 -18.81 11.27
N ASN A 26 15.92 -19.20 12.23
CA ASN A 26 16.19 -18.42 13.42
C ASN A 26 17.44 -17.59 13.23
N SER A 27 17.38 -16.32 13.61
CA SER A 27 18.50 -15.39 13.59
C SER A 27 18.63 -14.67 14.94
N PRO A 28 19.85 -14.34 15.39
CA PRO A 28 20.03 -13.61 16.65
C PRO A 28 19.51 -12.17 16.53
N ILE A 29 18.88 -11.67 17.59
CA ILE A 29 18.50 -10.27 17.72
C ILE A 29 19.68 -9.49 18.32
N PRO A 30 20.17 -8.42 17.68
CA PRO A 30 21.27 -7.62 18.23
C PRO A 30 20.93 -7.00 19.59
N SER A 31 21.84 -7.16 20.54
CA SER A 31 21.80 -6.54 21.87
C SER A 31 23.17 -5.96 22.21
N PRO A 32 23.30 -4.63 22.42
CA PRO A 32 22.23 -3.63 22.39
C PRO A 32 21.65 -3.38 20.99
N THR A 33 20.49 -2.74 20.93
CA THR A 33 19.88 -2.33 19.65
C THR A 33 20.80 -1.35 18.92
N PRO A 34 21.09 -1.54 17.62
CA PRO A 34 21.98 -0.66 16.86
C PRO A 34 21.44 0.76 16.70
N PHE A 35 22.35 1.72 16.46
CA PHE A 35 22.02 3.10 16.12
C PHE A 35 21.11 3.20 14.88
N GLY A 36 20.15 4.11 14.94
CA GLY A 36 19.17 4.39 13.90
C GLY A 36 18.20 3.24 13.62
N SER A 37 18.12 2.24 14.51
CA SER A 37 17.24 1.09 14.37
C SER A 37 16.33 0.91 15.57
N VAL A 38 15.22 0.20 15.36
CA VAL A 38 14.33 -0.28 16.42
C VAL A 38 14.07 -1.77 16.24
N VAL A 39 13.96 -2.48 17.36
CA VAL A 39 13.55 -3.87 17.40
C VAL A 39 12.05 -3.89 17.71
N VAL A 40 11.26 -4.51 16.84
CA VAL A 40 9.80 -4.48 16.88
C VAL A 40 9.26 -5.89 16.82
N ARG A 41 8.38 -6.26 17.75
CA ARG A 41 7.56 -7.47 17.65
C ARG A 41 6.51 -7.26 16.56
N VAL A 42 6.49 -8.09 15.53
CA VAL A 42 5.52 -7.99 14.43
C VAL A 42 4.21 -8.59 14.87
N LEU A 43 3.15 -7.78 14.91
CA LEU A 43 1.81 -8.17 15.32
C LEU A 43 1.00 -8.65 14.11
N SER A 44 1.03 -7.89 13.00
CA SER A 44 0.40 -8.27 11.73
C SER A 44 1.25 -7.81 10.54
N THR A 45 1.30 -8.57 9.47
CA THR A 45 2.01 -8.21 8.22
C THR A 45 1.25 -8.73 6.99
N PRO A 46 1.13 -7.97 5.89
CA PRO A 46 0.29 -8.39 4.77
C PRO A 46 0.94 -9.45 3.88
N VAL A 47 0.08 -10.15 3.14
CA VAL A 47 0.42 -11.05 2.04
C VAL A 47 -0.24 -10.50 0.78
N ARG A 48 0.57 -10.16 -0.23
CA ARG A 48 0.06 -9.60 -1.48
C ARG A 48 -0.34 -10.68 -2.50
N PRO A 49 -1.37 -10.44 -3.32
CA PRO A 49 -1.80 -11.40 -4.35
C PRO A 49 -0.70 -11.84 -5.33
N HIS A 50 0.27 -10.97 -5.59
CA HIS A 50 1.33 -11.24 -6.57
C HIS A 50 2.65 -11.72 -5.93
N GLN A 51 2.64 -12.03 -4.63
CA GLN A 51 3.87 -12.40 -3.92
C GLN A 51 4.48 -13.71 -4.47
N ARG A 52 3.63 -14.71 -4.81
CA ARG A 52 4.09 -15.97 -5.46
C ARG A 52 4.77 -15.73 -6.80
N ALA A 53 4.21 -14.85 -7.63
CA ALA A 53 4.80 -14.50 -8.92
C ALA A 53 6.22 -13.92 -8.73
N GLY A 54 6.45 -13.15 -7.67
CA GLY A 54 7.79 -12.73 -7.26
C GLY A 54 8.72 -13.92 -7.01
N PHE A 55 8.31 -14.86 -6.15
CA PHE A 55 9.11 -16.05 -5.81
C PHE A 55 9.45 -16.92 -7.03
N GLN A 56 8.63 -16.86 -8.07
CA GLN A 56 8.82 -17.57 -9.34
C GLN A 56 9.51 -16.75 -10.43
N ARG A 57 9.97 -15.53 -10.14
CA ARG A 57 10.58 -14.60 -11.11
C ARG A 57 9.66 -14.25 -12.29
N LYS A 58 8.35 -14.21 -12.03
CA LYS A 58 7.28 -13.82 -12.97
C LYS A 58 6.70 -12.43 -12.67
N SER A 59 7.27 -11.72 -11.70
CA SER A 59 6.91 -10.35 -11.34
C SER A 59 7.85 -9.35 -12.03
N PRO A 60 7.39 -8.13 -12.37
CA PRO A 60 8.27 -7.04 -12.79
C PRO A 60 9.18 -6.52 -11.65
N LEU A 61 8.89 -6.88 -10.39
CA LEU A 61 9.68 -6.46 -9.23
C LEU A 61 10.90 -7.39 -9.07
N SER A 62 12.08 -6.79 -8.91
CA SER A 62 13.36 -7.48 -8.78
C SER A 62 13.81 -7.67 -7.33
N PHE A 63 14.46 -8.79 -7.06
CA PHE A 63 15.26 -9.08 -5.86
C PHE A 63 16.16 -10.28 -6.16
N LYS A 64 17.11 -10.60 -5.27
CA LYS A 64 17.95 -11.81 -5.37
C LYS A 64 17.83 -12.63 -4.09
N PRO A 65 17.44 -13.91 -4.17
CA PRO A 65 17.59 -14.85 -3.06
C PRO A 65 19.07 -15.06 -2.68
N PRO A 66 19.39 -15.36 -1.41
CA PRO A 66 18.46 -15.50 -0.30
C PRO A 66 17.91 -14.14 0.19
N TYR A 67 16.62 -14.07 0.53
CA TYR A 67 16.04 -12.89 1.16
C TYR A 67 14.79 -13.22 2.00
N ASN A 68 14.38 -12.28 2.86
CA ASN A 68 13.16 -12.38 3.65
C ASN A 68 12.02 -11.58 3.03
N PRO A 69 10.87 -12.21 2.72
CA PRO A 69 9.69 -11.51 2.20
C PRO A 69 8.92 -10.71 3.26
N GLY A 70 7.93 -9.93 2.81
CA GLY A 70 6.95 -9.21 3.64
C GLY A 70 7.13 -7.70 3.65
N ASP A 71 6.03 -6.96 3.58
CA ASP A 71 6.01 -5.54 3.17
C ASP A 71 5.41 -4.56 4.17
N GLY A 72 5.94 -4.63 5.37
CA GLY A 72 5.58 -3.75 6.47
C GLY A 72 4.61 -4.44 7.42
N GLY A 73 3.91 -3.63 8.21
CA GLY A 73 2.89 -4.13 9.10
C GLY A 73 2.73 -3.34 10.38
N VAL A 74 1.99 -3.90 11.32
CA VAL A 74 1.76 -3.32 12.64
C VAL A 74 2.61 -4.08 13.65
N GLY A 75 3.23 -3.36 14.58
CA GLY A 75 4.18 -3.93 15.52
C GLY A 75 4.18 -3.23 16.86
N ARG A 76 4.84 -3.84 17.85
CA ARG A 76 5.10 -3.25 19.16
C ARG A 76 6.60 -3.16 19.41
N ILE A 77 7.09 -1.96 19.74
CA ILE A 77 8.52 -1.75 19.99
C ILE A 77 8.98 -2.58 21.19
N ILE A 78 10.03 -3.39 21.02
CA ILE A 78 10.73 -4.11 22.09
C ILE A 78 11.84 -3.22 22.66
N SER A 79 12.69 -2.68 21.79
CA SER A 79 13.83 -1.85 22.17
C SER A 79 14.19 -0.88 21.05
N VAL A 80 14.92 0.18 21.41
CA VAL A 80 15.29 1.27 20.50
C VAL A 80 16.79 1.51 20.53
N GLY A 81 17.35 1.95 19.41
CA GLY A 81 18.74 2.39 19.33
C GLY A 81 19.03 3.57 20.27
N PRO A 82 20.30 3.77 20.71
CA PRO A 82 20.65 4.81 21.67
C PRO A 82 20.35 6.26 21.22
N ASP A 83 20.18 6.47 19.91
CA ASP A 83 19.87 7.73 19.25
C ASP A 83 18.35 7.98 19.08
N ALA A 84 17.49 7.10 19.58
CA ALA A 84 16.05 7.30 19.53
C ALA A 84 15.60 8.46 20.42
N VAL A 85 14.93 9.45 19.83
CA VAL A 85 14.41 10.62 20.56
C VAL A 85 12.94 10.47 20.93
N ALA A 86 12.10 10.01 19.99
CA ALA A 86 10.64 9.96 20.15
C ALA A 86 10.10 8.55 20.38
N LEU A 87 10.70 7.54 19.74
CA LEU A 87 10.27 6.15 19.82
C LEU A 87 10.69 5.52 21.16
N LYS A 88 9.79 4.73 21.77
CA LYS A 88 9.97 4.13 23.08
C LYS A 88 9.52 2.66 23.08
N PRO A 89 10.18 1.79 23.89
CA PRO A 89 9.66 0.44 24.15
C PRO A 89 8.19 0.45 24.55
N GLY A 90 7.44 -0.54 24.06
CA GLY A 90 6.01 -0.71 24.33
C GLY A 90 5.06 -0.01 23.37
N GLN A 91 5.52 0.98 22.59
CA GLN A 91 4.63 1.70 21.66
C GLN A 91 4.13 0.79 20.52
N LEU A 92 2.84 0.93 20.21
CA LEU A 92 2.25 0.44 18.98
C LEU A 92 2.71 1.29 17.80
N VAL A 93 3.11 0.63 16.71
CA VAL A 93 3.68 1.29 15.54
C VAL A 93 3.21 0.68 14.23
N TYR A 94 3.13 1.52 13.19
CA TYR A 94 3.09 1.09 11.80
C TYR A 94 4.51 1.13 11.22
N MET A 95 4.91 0.03 10.58
CA MET A 95 6.19 -0.14 9.91
C MET A 95 5.94 -0.16 8.41
N ASN A 96 6.50 0.81 7.69
CA ASN A 96 6.34 0.88 6.24
C ASN A 96 7.57 0.30 5.52
N ASN A 97 7.37 -0.25 4.32
CA ASN A 97 8.42 -0.94 3.58
C ASN A 97 9.22 -0.05 2.62
N PHE A 98 8.87 1.23 2.46
CA PHE A 98 9.55 2.12 1.52
C PHE A 98 10.75 2.78 2.18
N VAL A 99 11.92 2.16 2.06
CA VAL A 99 13.14 2.62 2.72
C VAL A 99 13.95 3.49 1.76
N THR A 100 14.47 4.59 2.29
CA THR A 100 15.41 5.47 1.60
C THR A 100 16.70 5.51 2.41
N ALA A 101 17.86 5.48 1.75
CA ALA A 101 19.14 5.59 2.45
C ALA A 101 19.26 6.96 3.12
N ARG A 102 19.84 7.01 4.32
CA ARG A 102 19.97 8.27 5.09
C ARG A 102 20.96 9.23 4.45
N ASP A 103 21.97 8.69 3.77
CA ASP A 103 23.07 9.40 3.14
C ASP A 103 22.89 9.60 1.62
N ASP A 104 21.91 8.92 1.00
CA ASP A 104 21.53 9.14 -0.41
C ASP A 104 20.00 9.07 -0.60
N PRO A 105 19.30 10.20 -0.75
CA PRO A 105 17.85 10.21 -0.95
C PRO A 105 17.41 9.57 -2.27
N ASN A 106 18.33 9.30 -3.21
CA ASN A 106 18.04 8.61 -4.47
C ASN A 106 18.16 7.08 -4.37
N THR A 107 18.71 6.56 -3.27
CA THR A 107 18.77 5.11 -3.00
C THR A 107 17.53 4.70 -2.23
N ARG A 108 16.63 3.97 -2.90
CA ARG A 108 15.31 3.65 -2.36
C ARG A 108 14.91 2.24 -2.75
N VAL A 109 14.27 1.53 -1.81
CA VAL A 109 13.88 0.12 -1.98
C VAL A 109 12.50 -0.13 -1.37
N LEU A 110 11.86 -1.22 -1.79
CA LEU A 110 10.66 -1.76 -1.14
C LEU A 110 11.05 -3.03 -0.40
N LEU A 111 11.24 -2.95 0.92
CA LEU A 111 11.68 -4.10 1.71
C LEU A 111 10.77 -5.31 1.52
N GLY A 112 11.39 -6.49 1.39
CA GLY A 112 10.71 -7.76 1.18
C GLY A 112 10.02 -7.91 -0.18
N ILE A 113 10.22 -6.97 -1.11
CA ILE A 113 9.53 -6.96 -2.41
C ILE A 113 10.42 -6.55 -3.59
N HIS A 114 11.16 -5.46 -3.48
CA HIS A 114 11.86 -4.84 -4.61
C HIS A 114 13.18 -4.19 -4.17
N ASP A 115 14.29 -4.67 -4.73
CA ASP A 115 15.66 -4.26 -4.42
C ASP A 115 16.13 -2.97 -5.11
N GLY A 116 15.22 -2.23 -5.77
CA GLY A 116 15.53 -0.99 -6.48
C GLY A 116 15.92 -1.18 -7.95
N GLY A 117 15.93 -2.40 -8.48
CA GLY A 117 16.06 -2.62 -9.93
C GLY A 117 17.49 -2.84 -10.42
N GLY A 118 18.44 -3.10 -9.51
CA GLY A 118 19.78 -3.56 -9.89
C GLY A 118 20.98 -2.70 -9.44
N PRO A 119 20.89 -1.38 -9.18
CA PRO A 119 22.03 -0.63 -8.66
C PRO A 119 22.58 -1.24 -7.37
N GLU A 120 23.90 -1.40 -7.27
CA GLU A 120 24.53 -2.06 -6.11
C GLU A 120 24.20 -1.37 -4.78
N ARG A 121 24.09 -0.05 -4.79
CA ARG A 121 23.70 0.75 -3.61
C ARG A 121 22.29 0.42 -3.11
N ASP A 122 21.35 0.15 -4.03
CA ASP A 122 19.97 -0.19 -3.70
C ASP A 122 19.90 -1.62 -3.17
N ILE A 123 20.59 -2.57 -3.83
CA ILE A 123 20.72 -3.95 -3.35
C ILE A 123 21.37 -3.99 -1.95
N LYS A 124 22.39 -3.17 -1.70
CA LYS A 124 23.02 -3.06 -0.39
C LYS A 124 22.02 -2.59 0.67
N LEU A 125 21.21 -1.57 0.37
CA LEU A 125 20.16 -1.09 1.28
C LEU A 125 19.07 -2.15 1.52
N PHE A 126 18.64 -2.85 0.47
CA PHE A 126 17.66 -3.94 0.55
C PHE A 126 18.16 -5.13 1.37
N ASN A 127 19.45 -5.47 1.27
CA ASN A 127 20.02 -6.58 2.04
C ASN A 127 20.35 -6.20 3.50
N LEU A 128 20.57 -4.91 3.76
CA LEU A 128 20.77 -4.41 5.12
C LEU A 128 19.50 -4.57 5.97
N TRP A 129 18.34 -4.29 5.39
CA TRP A 129 17.04 -4.36 6.07
C TRP A 129 16.18 -5.46 5.47
N GLN A 130 15.79 -6.43 6.28
CA GLN A 130 15.08 -7.58 5.78
C GLN A 130 13.54 -7.40 5.84
N GLY A 131 12.78 -8.13 5.01
CA GLY A 131 11.31 -8.04 4.96
C GLY A 131 10.58 -8.62 6.18
N PHE A 132 9.28 -8.31 6.30
CA PHE A 132 8.52 -8.38 7.57
C PHE A 132 7.84 -9.72 7.90
N TRP A 133 8.00 -10.77 7.09
CA TRP A 133 7.50 -12.11 7.43
C TRP A 133 8.40 -12.80 8.46
N ARG A 134 8.34 -12.28 9.70
CA ARG A 134 9.12 -12.66 10.87
C ARG A 134 8.40 -12.26 12.16
N ASP A 135 8.73 -12.87 13.28
CA ASP A 135 8.18 -12.53 14.59
C ASP A 135 8.74 -11.23 15.20
N VAL A 136 10.01 -10.92 14.92
CA VAL A 136 10.71 -9.74 15.43
C VAL A 136 11.53 -9.09 14.31
N ALA A 137 11.21 -7.84 13.99
CA ALA A 137 11.88 -7.06 12.96
C ALA A 137 12.88 -6.06 13.52
N ILE A 138 13.99 -5.87 12.81
CA ILE A 138 14.90 -4.75 13.02
C ILE A 138 14.61 -3.77 11.88
N VAL A 139 14.17 -2.57 12.23
CA VAL A 139 13.61 -1.61 11.27
C VAL A 139 14.36 -0.29 11.38
N PRO A 140 14.66 0.40 10.26
CA PRO A 140 15.20 1.76 10.35
C PRO A 140 14.16 2.68 11.02
N MET A 141 14.61 3.53 11.94
CA MET A 141 13.72 4.42 12.70
C MET A 141 12.86 5.31 11.81
N GLU A 142 13.38 5.71 10.65
CA GLU A 142 12.67 6.54 9.65
C GLU A 142 11.42 5.87 9.09
N ASN A 143 11.37 4.54 9.14
CA ASN A 143 10.28 3.72 8.61
C ASN A 143 9.23 3.32 9.66
N VAL A 144 9.41 3.77 10.91
CA VAL A 144 8.51 3.46 12.02
C VAL A 144 7.68 4.68 12.41
N LEU A 145 6.37 4.54 12.36
CA LEU A 145 5.41 5.57 12.73
C LEU A 145 4.64 5.14 13.98
N PRO A 146 4.67 5.94 15.07
CA PRO A 146 3.84 5.64 16.23
C PRO A 146 2.36 5.73 15.85
N LEU A 147 1.58 4.83 16.45
CA LEU A 147 0.12 4.81 16.38
C LEU A 147 -0.41 5.15 17.78
N ASP A 148 -1.42 6.01 17.87
CA ASP A 148 -2.13 6.23 19.14
C ASP A 148 -2.99 5.01 19.49
N GLU A 149 -2.42 4.06 20.23
CA GLU A 149 -3.08 2.82 20.66
C GLU A 149 -4.35 3.09 21.49
N LYS A 150 -4.37 4.18 22.26
CA LYS A 150 -5.54 4.55 23.05
C LYS A 150 -6.70 4.90 22.11
N ILE A 151 -6.46 5.75 21.13
CA ILE A 151 -7.52 6.15 20.19
C ILE A 151 -7.88 4.97 19.28
N LEU A 152 -6.91 4.38 18.61
CA LEU A 152 -7.14 3.45 17.52
C LEU A 152 -7.66 2.08 18.00
N VAL A 153 -7.10 1.56 19.09
CA VAL A 153 -7.48 0.23 19.61
C VAL A 153 -8.53 0.36 20.70
N HIS A 154 -8.32 1.20 21.72
CA HIS A 154 -9.21 1.22 22.87
C HIS A 154 -10.50 2.03 22.65
N GLU A 155 -10.44 3.16 21.94
CA GLU A 155 -11.62 4.00 21.69
C GLU A 155 -12.34 3.62 20.39
N MET A 156 -11.61 3.35 19.30
CA MET A 156 -12.17 3.00 17.99
C MET A 156 -12.34 1.49 17.77
N GLY A 157 -11.70 0.64 18.58
CA GLY A 157 -11.88 -0.81 18.52
C GLY A 157 -11.19 -1.51 17.35
N TYR A 158 -10.22 -0.87 16.69
CA TYR A 158 -9.51 -1.50 15.57
C TYR A 158 -8.60 -2.63 16.05
N SER A 159 -8.67 -3.75 15.33
CA SER A 159 -7.73 -4.85 15.50
C SER A 159 -6.37 -4.53 14.88
N TYR A 160 -5.32 -5.32 15.17
CA TYR A 160 -4.03 -5.13 14.49
C TYR A 160 -4.12 -5.50 13.00
N GLY A 161 -5.05 -6.38 12.64
CA GLY A 161 -5.41 -6.67 11.26
C GLY A 161 -6.08 -5.48 10.56
N ASP A 162 -6.99 -4.79 11.24
CA ASP A 162 -7.61 -3.57 10.71
C ASP A 162 -6.57 -2.48 10.44
N LEU A 163 -5.68 -2.24 11.41
CA LEU A 163 -4.59 -1.28 11.30
C LEU A 163 -3.61 -1.60 10.17
N ASN A 164 -3.48 -2.86 9.75
CA ASN A 164 -2.63 -3.23 8.63
C ASN A 164 -3.08 -2.58 7.31
N TYR A 165 -4.36 -2.24 7.19
CA TYR A 165 -4.92 -1.60 5.99
C TYR A 165 -4.31 -0.22 5.70
N ILE A 166 -3.60 0.39 6.67
CA ILE A 166 -2.75 1.57 6.46
C ILE A 166 -1.77 1.36 5.29
N GLN A 167 -1.28 0.14 5.08
CA GLN A 167 -0.38 -0.18 3.96
C GLN A 167 -1.00 0.17 2.61
N ARG A 168 -2.28 -0.12 2.40
CA ARG A 168 -2.95 0.15 1.13
C ARG A 168 -3.28 1.63 0.99
N LEU A 169 -3.84 2.20 2.05
CA LEU A 169 -4.17 3.62 2.11
C LEU A 169 -2.93 4.50 1.93
N SER A 170 -1.74 4.04 2.33
CA SER A 170 -0.51 4.82 2.16
C SER A 170 -0.16 5.08 0.70
N VAL A 171 -0.24 4.08 -0.17
CA VAL A 171 -0.01 4.23 -1.61
C VAL A 171 -1.11 5.09 -2.23
N ALA A 172 -2.37 4.84 -1.85
CA ALA A 172 -3.51 5.63 -2.31
C ALA A 172 -3.38 7.11 -1.94
N TYR A 173 -2.99 7.40 -0.70
CA TYR A 173 -2.81 8.76 -0.20
C TYR A 173 -1.66 9.48 -0.90
N GLY A 174 -0.58 8.76 -1.24
CA GLY A 174 0.49 9.30 -2.09
C GLY A 174 -0.05 9.83 -3.41
N GLY A 175 -0.94 9.08 -4.08
CA GLY A 175 -1.60 9.51 -5.32
C GLY A 175 -2.53 10.72 -5.12
N ILE A 176 -3.31 10.71 -4.05
CA ILE A 176 -4.24 11.79 -3.69
C ILE A 176 -3.51 13.09 -3.37
N LYS A 177 -2.41 13.03 -2.62
CA LYS A 177 -1.53 14.16 -2.34
C LYS A 177 -0.82 14.65 -3.59
N ALA A 178 -0.39 13.75 -4.48
CA ALA A 178 0.22 14.13 -5.75
C ALA A 178 -0.78 14.87 -6.67
N ALA A 179 -2.05 14.44 -6.67
CA ALA A 179 -3.15 15.12 -7.35
C ALA A 179 -3.54 16.44 -6.68
N ASN A 180 -3.11 16.68 -5.44
CA ASN A 180 -3.57 17.81 -4.63
C ASN A 180 -5.11 17.88 -4.56
N LEU A 181 -5.78 16.73 -4.41
CA LEU A 181 -7.24 16.70 -4.35
C LEU A 181 -7.77 17.52 -3.18
N GLN A 182 -8.81 18.29 -3.43
CA GLN A 182 -9.55 19.05 -2.44
C GLN A 182 -10.95 18.44 -2.25
N ALA A 183 -11.54 18.68 -1.08
CA ALA A 183 -12.96 18.39 -0.87
C ALA A 183 -13.79 19.15 -1.93
N GLY A 184 -14.71 18.45 -2.59
CA GLY A 184 -15.50 19.00 -3.70
C GLY A 184 -14.93 18.70 -5.09
N ASP A 185 -13.65 18.35 -5.23
CA ASP A 185 -13.07 17.93 -6.51
C ASP A 185 -13.82 16.71 -7.06
N THR A 186 -13.96 16.64 -8.38
CA THR A 186 -14.40 15.45 -9.11
C THR A 186 -13.19 14.72 -9.68
N VAL A 187 -12.99 13.46 -9.30
CA VAL A 187 -11.83 12.66 -9.70
C VAL A 187 -12.27 11.38 -10.42
N ILE A 188 -11.59 11.05 -11.51
CA ILE A 188 -11.65 9.71 -12.11
C ILE A 188 -10.57 8.83 -11.47
N VAL A 189 -10.93 7.60 -11.12
CA VAL A 189 -9.96 6.55 -10.76
C VAL A 189 -10.14 5.39 -11.73
N ALA A 190 -9.07 4.98 -12.40
CA ALA A 190 -9.12 3.89 -13.36
C ALA A 190 -7.81 3.07 -13.41
N PRO A 191 -7.89 1.74 -13.58
CA PRO A 191 -9.05 0.89 -13.31
C PRO A 191 -9.36 0.83 -11.81
N ALA A 192 -10.63 0.77 -11.40
CA ALA A 192 -11.05 0.99 -10.01
C ALA A 192 -11.34 -0.27 -9.15
N THR A 193 -11.12 -1.48 -9.66
CA THR A 193 -11.57 -2.72 -8.97
C THR A 193 -10.50 -3.45 -8.13
N GLY A 194 -9.24 -3.00 -8.16
CA GLY A 194 -8.14 -3.68 -7.49
C GLY A 194 -7.91 -3.20 -6.06
N HIS A 195 -6.97 -3.83 -5.34
CA HIS A 195 -6.59 -3.45 -3.97
C HIS A 195 -6.24 -1.98 -3.82
N PHE A 196 -5.25 -1.51 -4.59
CA PHE A 196 -4.77 -0.13 -4.48
C PHE A 196 -5.74 0.85 -5.12
N SER A 197 -6.41 0.47 -6.22
CA SER A 197 -7.29 1.39 -6.91
C SER A 197 -8.62 1.59 -6.20
N GLY A 198 -9.18 0.54 -5.59
CA GLY A 198 -10.28 0.67 -4.64
C GLY A 198 -9.90 1.53 -3.44
N ALA A 199 -8.65 1.43 -2.96
CA ALA A 199 -8.16 2.30 -1.89
C ALA A 199 -8.04 3.78 -2.29
N VAL A 200 -7.74 4.07 -3.56
CA VAL A 200 -7.80 5.45 -4.07
C VAL A 200 -9.27 5.93 -4.12
N VAL A 201 -10.19 5.09 -4.60
CA VAL A 201 -11.63 5.44 -4.65
C VAL A 201 -12.18 5.73 -3.25
N GLU A 202 -11.95 4.84 -2.29
CA GLU A 202 -12.48 5.00 -0.93
C GLU A 202 -11.88 6.23 -0.23
N LEU A 203 -10.58 6.46 -0.37
CA LEU A 203 -9.92 7.57 0.32
C LEU A 203 -10.38 8.89 -0.28
N ALA A 204 -10.43 9.01 -1.61
CA ALA A 204 -10.95 10.20 -2.28
C ALA A 204 -12.39 10.52 -1.86
N ALA A 205 -13.25 9.50 -1.77
CA ALA A 205 -14.64 9.69 -1.33
C ALA A 205 -14.73 10.15 0.14
N GLN A 206 -13.91 9.58 1.03
CA GLN A 206 -13.90 9.94 2.46
C GLN A 206 -13.36 11.34 2.74
N ILE A 207 -12.40 11.83 1.94
CA ILE A 207 -11.92 13.22 2.03
C ILE A 207 -12.84 14.24 1.32
N GLY A 208 -13.98 13.78 0.80
CA GLY A 208 -15.05 14.64 0.29
C GLY A 208 -15.04 14.90 -1.22
N CYS A 209 -14.26 14.15 -2.00
CA CYS A 209 -14.31 14.22 -3.47
C CYS A 209 -15.51 13.47 -4.03
N LYS A 210 -15.98 13.88 -5.21
CA LYS A 210 -16.85 13.06 -6.07
C LYS A 210 -15.98 12.13 -6.90
N VAL A 211 -16.27 10.83 -6.93
CA VAL A 211 -15.42 9.84 -7.59
C VAL A 211 -16.17 9.15 -8.71
N ILE A 212 -15.62 9.19 -9.91
CA ILE A 212 -16.04 8.36 -11.05
C ILE A 212 -15.09 7.16 -11.09
N ALA A 213 -15.54 6.01 -10.60
CA ALA A 213 -14.79 4.77 -10.55
C ALA A 213 -14.98 4.01 -11.87
N ILE A 214 -13.92 3.91 -12.67
CA ILE A 214 -14.00 3.32 -14.01
C ILE A 214 -13.53 1.87 -13.99
N SER A 215 -14.30 0.98 -14.63
CA SER A 215 -14.02 -0.44 -14.75
C SER A 215 -14.50 -1.01 -16.09
N ARG A 216 -14.11 -2.25 -16.39
CA ARG A 216 -14.72 -3.09 -17.46
C ARG A 216 -15.82 -4.01 -16.91
N SER A 217 -16.10 -3.91 -15.61
CA SER A 217 -17.10 -4.69 -14.88
C SER A 217 -17.55 -3.83 -13.70
N ALA A 218 -18.60 -3.04 -13.91
CA ALA A 218 -19.16 -2.14 -12.90
C ALA A 218 -19.79 -2.89 -11.74
N SER A 219 -20.25 -4.13 -11.94
CA SER A 219 -20.76 -4.98 -10.85
C SER A 219 -19.73 -5.21 -9.75
N LYS A 220 -18.43 -5.25 -10.08
CA LYS A 220 -17.34 -5.36 -9.09
C LYS A 220 -17.11 -4.09 -8.25
N LEU A 221 -17.76 -2.97 -8.61
CA LEU A 221 -17.68 -1.72 -7.87
C LEU A 221 -18.85 -1.53 -6.89
N GLU A 222 -19.82 -2.44 -6.89
CA GLU A 222 -20.97 -2.38 -5.97
C GLU A 222 -20.55 -2.19 -4.49
N PRO A 223 -19.52 -2.89 -3.97
CA PRO A 223 -19.11 -2.69 -2.57
C PRO A 223 -18.65 -1.26 -2.26
N LEU A 224 -18.09 -0.55 -3.24
CA LEU A 224 -17.68 0.85 -3.11
C LEU A 224 -18.87 1.79 -3.26
N THR A 225 -19.73 1.58 -4.27
CA THR A 225 -20.86 2.48 -4.56
C THR A 225 -21.96 2.40 -3.51
N SER A 226 -22.23 1.22 -2.94
CA SER A 226 -23.21 1.06 -1.86
C SER A 226 -22.74 1.66 -0.54
N ARG A 227 -21.43 1.74 -0.32
CA ARG A 227 -20.81 2.30 0.89
C ARG A 227 -20.60 3.81 0.80
N PHE A 228 -20.22 4.32 -0.37
CA PHE A 228 -19.84 5.72 -0.54
C PHE A 228 -20.77 6.42 -1.54
N PRO A 229 -21.72 7.25 -1.08
CA PRO A 229 -22.66 7.97 -1.96
C PRO A 229 -22.01 8.92 -2.97
N ARG A 230 -20.72 9.24 -2.79
CA ARG A 230 -19.93 10.08 -3.70
C ARG A 230 -19.27 9.30 -4.83
N VAL A 231 -19.36 7.97 -4.82
CA VAL A 231 -18.75 7.09 -5.81
C VAL A 231 -19.81 6.67 -6.82
N THR A 232 -19.55 6.96 -8.09
CA THR A 232 -20.34 6.48 -9.21
C THR A 232 -19.50 5.50 -10.02
N ALA A 233 -19.98 4.28 -10.22
CA ALA A 233 -19.37 3.32 -11.11
C ALA A 233 -19.67 3.66 -12.57
N LEU A 234 -18.67 3.57 -13.43
CA LEU A 234 -18.81 3.68 -14.88
C LEU A 234 -18.15 2.48 -15.57
N GLU A 235 -18.92 1.73 -16.35
CA GLU A 235 -18.42 0.64 -17.18
C GLU A 235 -18.02 1.18 -18.56
N LEU A 236 -16.79 0.93 -19.00
CA LEU A 236 -16.34 1.31 -20.34
C LEU A 236 -16.87 0.34 -21.38
N THR A 237 -17.38 0.89 -22.48
CA THR A 237 -17.85 0.14 -23.64
C THR A 237 -16.73 -0.21 -24.62
N GLY A 238 -15.59 0.51 -24.55
CA GLY A 238 -14.50 0.41 -25.52
C GLY A 238 -14.61 1.40 -26.68
N ASP A 239 -15.69 2.17 -26.74
CA ASP A 239 -15.88 3.26 -27.70
C ASP A 239 -15.52 4.59 -27.04
N GLU A 240 -14.46 5.25 -27.53
CA GLU A 240 -13.92 6.47 -26.92
C GLU A 240 -14.96 7.60 -26.85
N LYS A 241 -15.77 7.75 -27.89
CA LYS A 241 -16.77 8.83 -27.96
C LYS A 241 -17.88 8.56 -26.95
N LYS A 242 -18.46 7.36 -26.95
CA LYS A 242 -19.53 6.98 -26.01
C LYS A 242 -19.07 7.05 -24.57
N ASP A 243 -17.87 6.54 -24.28
CA ASP A 243 -17.34 6.51 -22.93
C ASP A 243 -17.00 7.93 -22.43
N THR A 244 -16.46 8.80 -23.29
CA THR A 244 -16.24 10.21 -22.95
C THR A 244 -17.56 10.95 -22.73
N GLU A 245 -18.58 10.72 -23.57
CA GLU A 245 -19.93 11.28 -23.39
C GLU A 245 -20.56 10.81 -22.06
N ALA A 246 -20.41 9.54 -21.71
CA ALA A 246 -20.90 9.00 -20.44
C ALA A 246 -20.22 9.66 -19.24
N ILE A 247 -18.91 9.92 -19.29
CA ILE A 247 -18.22 10.70 -18.26
C ILE A 247 -18.75 12.13 -18.21
N ARG A 248 -19.01 12.76 -19.36
CA ARG A 248 -19.56 14.13 -19.43
C ARG A 248 -20.97 14.24 -18.86
N VAL A 249 -21.80 13.20 -18.94
CA VAL A 249 -23.10 13.17 -18.25
C VAL A 249 -22.92 13.28 -16.73
N LEU A 250 -21.90 12.63 -16.17
CA LEU A 250 -21.59 12.67 -14.73
C LEU A 250 -20.85 13.96 -14.33
N ALA A 251 -20.06 14.52 -15.24
CA ALA A 251 -19.27 15.73 -15.04
C ALA A 251 -19.35 16.65 -16.28
N PRO A 252 -20.41 17.46 -16.43
CA PRO A 252 -20.64 18.28 -17.62
C PRO A 252 -19.51 19.27 -17.92
N HIS A 253 -18.85 19.78 -16.88
CA HIS A 253 -17.73 20.72 -16.99
C HIS A 253 -16.35 20.03 -17.05
N GLY A 254 -16.33 18.69 -17.04
CA GLY A 254 -15.12 17.88 -16.92
C GLY A 254 -14.75 17.58 -15.48
N VAL A 255 -13.73 16.74 -15.33
CA VAL A 255 -13.21 16.32 -14.01
C VAL A 255 -11.93 17.06 -13.65
N ASP A 256 -11.69 17.27 -12.37
CA ASP A 256 -10.55 18.05 -11.86
C ASP A 256 -9.25 17.23 -11.82
N ALA A 257 -9.39 15.90 -11.73
CA ALA A 257 -8.26 14.99 -11.68
C ALA A 257 -8.58 13.61 -12.24
N TYR A 258 -7.53 12.93 -12.68
CA TYR A 258 -7.51 11.52 -13.02
C TYR A 258 -6.34 10.84 -12.31
N ILE A 259 -6.61 9.76 -11.57
CA ILE A 259 -5.59 8.91 -10.96
C ILE A 259 -5.59 7.55 -11.66
N ASP A 260 -4.53 7.29 -12.42
CA ASP A 260 -4.28 6.00 -13.05
C ASP A 260 -3.63 5.06 -12.03
N VAL A 261 -4.20 3.86 -11.88
CA VAL A 261 -3.70 2.81 -10.98
C VAL A 261 -3.55 1.49 -11.75
N SER A 262 -3.13 1.59 -13.00
CA SER A 262 -3.12 0.47 -13.95
C SER A 262 -2.02 -0.55 -13.65
N PRO A 263 -2.29 -1.87 -13.82
CA PRO A 263 -1.24 -2.88 -13.81
C PRO A 263 -0.50 -2.94 -15.17
N PRO A 264 0.67 -3.61 -15.23
CA PRO A 264 1.44 -3.83 -16.47
C PRO A 264 0.60 -4.30 -17.66
N ALA A 265 -0.32 -5.24 -17.41
CA ALA A 265 -1.18 -5.84 -18.44
C ALA A 265 -2.12 -4.83 -19.14
N ALA A 266 -2.41 -3.68 -18.52
CA ALA A 266 -3.25 -2.65 -19.12
C ALA A 266 -2.55 -1.93 -20.29
N THR A 267 -1.22 -2.05 -20.41
CA THR A 267 -0.42 -1.46 -21.49
C THR A 267 -0.93 -1.87 -22.88
N ALA A 268 -1.41 -3.11 -23.03
CA ALA A 268 -1.89 -3.62 -24.31
C ALA A 268 -3.20 -2.96 -24.78
N ALA A 269 -3.99 -2.38 -23.86
CA ALA A 269 -5.28 -1.78 -24.15
C ALA A 269 -5.56 -0.58 -23.23
N PRO A 270 -4.89 0.57 -23.45
CA PRO A 270 -4.93 1.74 -22.56
C PRO A 270 -6.20 2.59 -22.74
N HIS A 271 -7.34 1.98 -23.07
CA HIS A 271 -8.58 2.71 -23.40
C HIS A 271 -9.04 3.64 -22.27
N HIS A 272 -8.99 3.16 -21.02
CA HIS A 272 -9.36 3.94 -19.84
C HIS A 272 -8.45 5.17 -19.65
N LEU A 273 -7.18 5.09 -20.05
CA LEU A 273 -6.23 6.20 -19.99
C LEU A 273 -6.70 7.34 -20.92
N THR A 274 -7.00 7.01 -22.17
CA THR A 274 -7.42 7.98 -23.19
C THR A 274 -8.71 8.70 -22.81
N VAL A 275 -9.77 7.94 -22.47
CA VAL A 275 -11.08 8.53 -22.12
C VAL A 275 -11.01 9.39 -20.86
N SER A 276 -10.19 8.99 -19.87
CA SER A 276 -10.04 9.75 -18.63
C SER A 276 -9.31 11.07 -18.85
N ILE A 277 -8.21 11.07 -19.62
CA ILE A 277 -7.46 12.29 -19.96
C ILE A 277 -8.30 13.24 -20.83
N ASN A 278 -9.09 12.71 -21.76
CA ASN A 278 -9.98 13.53 -22.61
C ASN A 278 -11.17 14.12 -21.82
N SER A 279 -11.50 13.55 -20.67
CA SER A 279 -12.60 14.02 -19.80
C SER A 279 -12.20 15.10 -18.79
N LEU A 280 -10.91 15.42 -18.67
CA LEU A 280 -10.44 16.49 -17.79
C LEU A 280 -10.97 17.87 -18.20
N SER A 281 -11.24 18.71 -17.20
CA SER A 281 -11.39 20.16 -17.37
C SER A 281 -10.04 20.82 -17.69
N SER A 282 -10.06 22.08 -18.14
CA SER A 282 -8.84 22.87 -18.24
C SER A 282 -8.17 22.98 -16.86
N PHE A 283 -6.85 22.94 -16.82
CA PHE A 283 -6.04 22.87 -15.59
C PHE A 283 -6.21 21.58 -14.78
N GLY A 284 -6.85 20.56 -15.36
CA GLY A 284 -6.98 19.24 -14.76
C GLY A 284 -5.62 18.54 -14.56
N ARG A 285 -5.62 17.54 -13.69
CA ARG A 285 -4.40 16.88 -13.21
C ARG A 285 -4.44 15.38 -13.47
N VAL A 286 -3.35 14.82 -13.97
CA VAL A 286 -3.19 13.37 -14.17
C VAL A 286 -2.10 12.85 -13.24
N ILE A 287 -2.42 11.85 -12.44
CA ILE A 287 -1.46 11.13 -11.61
C ILE A 287 -1.28 9.72 -12.12
N PHE A 288 -0.05 9.38 -12.49
CA PHE A 288 0.34 8.00 -12.76
C PHE A 288 0.84 7.36 -11.47
N LEU A 289 -0.02 6.57 -10.84
CA LEU A 289 0.25 5.76 -9.65
C LEU A 289 0.43 4.26 -10.01
N GLY A 290 -0.09 3.85 -11.16
CA GLY A 290 0.07 2.52 -11.74
C GLY A 290 1.42 2.30 -12.43
N MET A 291 1.54 1.13 -13.05
CA MET A 291 2.70 0.70 -13.83
C MET A 291 2.26 0.25 -15.21
N MET A 292 2.37 1.16 -16.19
CA MET A 292 2.19 0.90 -17.61
C MET A 292 3.46 1.29 -18.36
N PHE A 293 3.64 0.75 -19.56
CA PHE A 293 4.82 1.00 -20.40
C PHE A 293 4.43 1.65 -21.72
N ASP A 294 5.28 2.51 -22.27
CA ASP A 294 5.17 3.05 -23.63
C ASP A 294 3.79 3.66 -24.01
N ILE A 295 3.18 4.40 -23.08
CA ILE A 295 1.86 5.01 -23.26
C ILE A 295 1.89 6.13 -24.33
N LYS A 296 0.78 6.27 -25.08
CA LYS A 296 0.59 7.34 -26.05
C LYS A 296 -0.33 8.42 -25.48
N ILE A 297 0.09 9.67 -25.58
CA ILE A 297 -0.63 10.82 -25.05
C ILE A 297 -0.67 11.92 -26.11
N ASN A 298 -1.85 12.53 -26.32
CA ASN A 298 -1.99 13.68 -27.20
C ASN A 298 -1.47 14.97 -26.52
N TYR A 299 -0.19 15.25 -26.71
CA TYR A 299 0.49 16.41 -26.10
C TYR A 299 -0.16 17.76 -26.46
N ALA A 300 -0.61 17.94 -27.72
CA ALA A 300 -1.26 19.20 -28.14
C ALA A 300 -2.54 19.46 -27.34
N SER A 301 -3.35 18.42 -27.10
CA SER A 301 -4.55 18.50 -26.27
C SER A 301 -4.24 18.85 -24.82
N LEU A 302 -3.14 18.33 -24.26
CA LEU A 302 -2.72 18.68 -22.91
C LEU A 302 -2.29 20.13 -22.80
N MET A 303 -1.47 20.61 -23.75
CA MET A 303 -0.95 21.97 -23.78
C MET A 303 -2.10 22.99 -23.87
N VAL A 304 -3.04 22.80 -24.79
CA VAL A 304 -4.19 23.72 -24.96
C VAL A 304 -5.09 23.78 -23.72
N ARG A 305 -5.17 22.68 -22.96
CA ARG A 305 -5.98 22.59 -21.73
C ARG A 305 -5.18 22.84 -20.45
N ASN A 306 -3.90 23.19 -20.51
CA ASN A 306 -3.02 23.35 -19.35
C ASN A 306 -3.02 22.14 -18.39
N ILE A 307 -3.04 20.91 -18.93
CA ILE A 307 -3.07 19.70 -18.11
C ILE A 307 -1.72 19.47 -17.44
N THR A 308 -1.75 19.22 -16.13
CA THR A 308 -0.56 18.80 -15.37
C THR A 308 -0.49 17.28 -15.31
N ILE A 309 0.66 16.70 -15.66
CA ILE A 309 0.94 15.27 -15.46
C ILE A 309 2.02 15.09 -14.41
N LYS A 310 1.80 14.19 -13.46
CA LYS A 310 2.78 13.82 -12.43
C LYS A 310 2.79 12.32 -12.22
N ALA A 311 3.99 11.72 -12.20
CA ALA A 311 4.15 10.35 -11.72
C ALA A 311 4.34 10.35 -10.21
N LYS A 312 3.81 9.32 -9.53
CA LYS A 312 3.97 9.14 -8.09
C LYS A 312 4.36 7.70 -7.79
N PHE A 313 5.53 7.54 -7.17
CA PHE A 313 5.98 6.28 -6.63
C PHE A 313 5.87 6.31 -5.10
N MET A 314 5.05 5.43 -4.54
CA MET A 314 4.81 5.29 -3.10
C MET A 314 4.37 6.60 -2.42
N TYR A 315 5.00 6.97 -1.32
CA TYR A 315 4.62 8.07 -0.42
C TYR A 315 5.87 8.65 0.29
N THR A 316 5.72 9.80 0.94
CA THR A 316 6.73 10.35 1.87
C THR A 316 6.37 10.04 3.32
N ARG A 317 7.34 10.25 4.21
CA ARG A 317 7.10 10.13 5.66
C ARG A 317 6.06 11.13 6.16
N GLU A 318 6.04 12.37 5.64
CA GLU A 318 5.02 13.35 6.04
C GLU A 318 3.63 12.94 5.55
N GLU A 319 3.54 12.36 4.35
CA GLU A 319 2.27 11.84 3.83
C GLU A 319 1.74 10.70 4.71
N LEU A 320 2.59 9.76 5.13
CA LEU A 320 2.19 8.72 6.08
C LEU A 320 1.74 9.28 7.44
N ALA A 321 2.48 10.24 8.00
CA ALA A 321 2.12 10.86 9.26
C ALA A 321 0.77 11.60 9.15
N SER A 322 0.53 12.27 8.03
CA SER A 322 -0.76 12.92 7.75
C SER A 322 -1.89 11.91 7.56
N LEU A 323 -1.63 10.76 6.92
CA LEU A 323 -2.61 9.67 6.78
C LEU A 323 -3.03 9.13 8.15
N ILE A 324 -2.05 8.79 9.00
CA ILE A 324 -2.32 8.27 10.36
C ILE A 324 -3.16 9.27 11.16
N LYS A 325 -2.82 10.57 11.11
CA LYS A 325 -3.61 11.62 11.77
C LYS A 325 -5.07 11.67 11.28
N MET A 326 -5.34 11.42 10.00
CA MET A 326 -6.73 11.36 9.50
C MET A 326 -7.48 10.14 10.04
N ILE A 327 -6.79 9.02 10.25
CA ILE A 327 -7.38 7.82 10.83
C ILE A 327 -7.67 8.05 12.32
N GLU A 328 -6.69 8.59 13.07
CA GLU A 328 -6.84 8.94 14.49
C GLU A 328 -7.93 10.01 14.71
N ALA A 329 -8.12 10.93 13.76
CA ALA A 329 -9.21 11.91 13.79
C ALA A 329 -10.58 11.34 13.38
N GLY A 330 -10.66 10.08 12.95
CA GLY A 330 -11.89 9.43 12.50
C GLY A 330 -12.41 9.90 11.14
N VAL A 331 -11.61 10.65 10.39
CA VAL A 331 -11.93 11.08 9.00
C VAL A 331 -11.85 9.88 8.07
N LEU A 332 -10.79 9.09 8.21
CA LEU A 332 -10.64 7.82 7.49
C LEU A 332 -10.94 6.67 8.45
N LYS A 333 -11.93 5.85 8.09
CA LYS A 333 -12.32 4.68 8.87
C LYS A 333 -11.63 3.43 8.36
N LEU A 334 -11.32 2.51 9.28
CA LEU A 334 -10.76 1.19 8.98
C LEU A 334 -11.72 0.06 9.40
N GLY A 335 -11.32 -1.16 9.07
CA GLY A 335 -11.94 -2.40 9.55
C GLY A 335 -13.28 -2.72 8.91
N LYS A 336 -14.00 -3.67 9.53
CA LYS A 336 -15.24 -4.24 8.96
C LYS A 336 -16.29 -3.18 8.64
N GLU A 337 -16.46 -2.21 9.53
CA GLU A 337 -17.38 -1.10 9.32
C GLU A 337 -16.91 -0.15 8.21
N ALA A 338 -15.63 -0.11 7.83
CA ALA A 338 -15.18 0.62 6.64
C ALA A 338 -15.31 -0.20 5.33
N GLY A 339 -15.73 -1.47 5.41
CA GLY A 339 -15.74 -2.41 4.29
C GLY A 339 -14.44 -3.18 4.12
N HIS A 340 -13.50 -3.08 5.07
CA HIS A 340 -12.26 -3.85 5.07
C HIS A 340 -12.48 -5.18 5.77
N ARG A 341 -11.83 -6.24 5.30
CA ARG A 341 -11.89 -7.54 5.96
C ARG A 341 -10.55 -8.25 5.86
N VAL A 342 -10.16 -8.90 6.94
CA VAL A 342 -9.18 -9.98 6.87
C VAL A 342 -9.91 -11.18 6.26
N VAL A 343 -9.37 -11.71 5.17
CA VAL A 343 -9.90 -12.91 4.52
C VAL A 343 -9.55 -14.10 5.39
N GLU A 344 -10.57 -14.91 5.68
CA GLU A 344 -10.51 -15.98 6.67
C GLU A 344 -10.16 -15.45 8.07
N ARG A 345 -9.14 -16.01 8.74
CA ARG A 345 -8.70 -15.62 10.09
C ARG A 345 -7.30 -14.98 10.10
N GLY A 346 -6.68 -14.83 8.93
CA GLY A 346 -5.24 -14.68 8.77
C GLY A 346 -4.45 -15.92 9.19
N TYR A 347 -3.14 -15.89 9.04
CA TYR A 347 -2.29 -17.09 9.06
C TYR A 347 -1.09 -16.91 9.97
N ARG A 348 -0.59 -17.99 10.56
CA ARG A 348 0.71 -17.98 11.25
C ARG A 348 1.84 -18.02 10.22
N LEU A 349 3.07 -17.73 10.63
CA LEU A 349 4.24 -17.79 9.72
C LEU A 349 4.41 -19.17 9.06
N ASN A 350 4.16 -20.27 9.77
CA ASN A 350 4.27 -21.62 9.22
C ASN A 350 3.14 -21.99 8.24
N GLU A 351 2.10 -21.16 8.14
CA GLU A 351 0.94 -21.32 7.25
C GLU A 351 1.07 -20.44 5.99
N TRP A 352 2.26 -19.91 5.70
CA TRP A 352 2.48 -18.94 4.62
C TRP A 352 2.07 -19.45 3.23
N GLU A 353 2.21 -20.74 2.94
CA GLU A 353 1.86 -21.33 1.63
C GLU A 353 0.35 -21.24 1.38
N GLU A 354 -0.44 -21.49 2.42
CA GLU A 354 -1.90 -21.32 2.41
C GLU A 354 -2.25 -19.83 2.27
N ALA A 355 -1.61 -18.97 3.07
CA ALA A 355 -1.81 -17.53 3.01
C ALA A 355 -1.56 -16.96 1.60
N VAL A 356 -0.46 -17.37 0.95
CA VAL A 356 -0.14 -16.94 -0.42
C VAL A 356 -1.18 -17.46 -1.41
N THR A 357 -1.63 -18.70 -1.26
CA THR A 357 -2.66 -19.29 -2.13
C THR A 357 -3.99 -18.54 -2.03
N VAL A 358 -4.41 -18.20 -0.82
CA VAL A 358 -5.64 -17.42 -0.60
C VAL A 358 -5.47 -15.99 -1.13
N ALA A 359 -4.31 -15.37 -0.91
CA ALA A 359 -4.02 -14.02 -1.41
C ALA A 359 -4.12 -13.91 -2.93
N GLU A 360 -3.79 -14.96 -3.69
CA GLU A 360 -3.92 -14.98 -5.16
C GLU A 360 -5.36 -14.76 -5.65
N THR A 361 -6.35 -15.04 -4.81
CA THR A 361 -7.78 -14.89 -5.14
C THR A 361 -8.44 -13.70 -4.44
N ALA A 362 -7.93 -13.29 -3.28
CA ALA A 362 -8.40 -12.14 -2.53
C ALA A 362 -7.88 -10.82 -3.15
N VAL A 363 -8.39 -10.46 -4.33
CA VAL A 363 -7.91 -9.33 -5.15
C VAL A 363 -8.83 -8.10 -5.14
N GLY A 364 -9.99 -8.20 -4.46
CA GLY A 364 -10.99 -7.14 -4.41
C GLY A 364 -10.67 -6.04 -3.39
N TRP A 365 -11.31 -4.88 -3.56
CA TRP A 365 -11.25 -3.80 -2.58
C TRP A 365 -11.64 -4.30 -1.17
N GLY A 366 -10.97 -3.77 -0.13
CA GLY A 366 -11.22 -4.13 1.26
C GLY A 366 -10.63 -5.46 1.72
N GLU A 367 -10.30 -6.40 0.82
CA GLU A 367 -9.88 -7.76 1.19
C GLU A 367 -8.39 -7.87 1.53
N GLN A 368 -8.02 -8.20 2.77
CA GLN A 368 -6.64 -8.38 3.21
C GLN A 368 -6.34 -9.84 3.55
N VAL A 369 -5.19 -10.35 3.11
CA VAL A 369 -4.62 -11.58 3.66
C VAL A 369 -3.43 -11.18 4.51
N LEU A 370 -3.41 -11.65 5.77
CA LEU A 370 -2.42 -11.26 6.75
C LEU A 370 -1.73 -12.48 7.36
N LEU A 371 -0.45 -12.31 7.69
CA LEU A 371 0.25 -13.16 8.63
C LEU A 371 0.24 -12.48 10.01
N TYR A 372 0.08 -13.30 11.06
CA TYR A 372 0.22 -12.95 12.48
C TYR A 372 1.45 -13.71 13.03
N PRO A 373 2.66 -13.12 12.94
CA PRO A 373 3.89 -13.85 13.21
C PRO A 373 4.13 -14.17 14.68
N SER A 374 3.58 -13.35 15.57
CA SER A 374 3.72 -13.52 17.00
C SER A 374 2.60 -14.42 17.55
N PRO A 375 2.91 -15.57 18.18
CA PRO A 375 1.91 -16.54 18.64
C PRO A 375 1.01 -16.01 19.77
N GLU A 376 1.40 -14.91 20.41
CA GLU A 376 0.64 -14.25 21.50
C GLU A 376 -0.44 -13.29 20.98
N VAL A 377 -0.55 -13.11 19.66
CA VAL A 377 -1.48 -12.20 19.01
C VAL A 377 -2.57 -13.03 18.32
N THR A 378 -3.45 -13.64 19.10
CA THR A 378 -4.76 -14.06 18.61
C THR A 378 -5.75 -12.97 19.00
N GLU A 379 -6.35 -12.33 17.99
CA GLU A 379 -7.37 -11.29 18.16
C GLU A 379 -8.63 -11.79 18.86
#